data_AF-A0A8K0L4L0-F1
#
_entry.id   AF-A0A8K0L4L0-F1
#
_cell.length_a   1.000
_cell.length_b   1.000
_cell.length_c   1.000
_cell.angle_alpha   90.00
_cell.angle_beta   90.00
_cell.angle_gamma   90.00
#
_symmetry.space_group_name_H-M   'P 1'
#
loop_
_entity.id
_entity.type
_entity.pdbx_description
1 polymer ?
#
loop_
_entity_poly.entity_id
_entity_poly.type
_entity_poly.pdbx_seq_one_letter_code
_entity_poly.pdbx_strand_id
1 'polypeptide(L)' 'MNGSGNGNVILVAHGLILRALVKRWLGYPLDLKLEMMLSPGGIGVLSYKNHDIDEPALFIGLSLPP' A
#
# COMPACT_ATOMS: atom_id res chain seq x y z
N MET A 1 -2.26 23.03 8.76
CA MET A 1 -1.76 22.62 7.43
C MET A 1 -2.91 21.96 6.69
N ASN A 2 -3.22 22.45 5.49
CA ASN A 2 -4.56 22.37 4.89
C ASN A 2 -4.71 21.18 3.93
N GLY A 3 -3.87 20.14 4.03
CA GLY A 3 -3.97 18.87 3.28
C GLY A 3 -3.96 18.95 1.74
N SER A 4 -3.86 20.15 1.15
CA SER A 4 -4.14 20.42 -0.27
C SER A 4 -2.97 20.14 -1.23
N GLY A 5 -1.99 19.35 -0.82
CA GLY A 5 -0.88 18.91 -1.67
C GLY A 5 -1.04 17.42 -1.98
N ASN A 6 -0.85 17.03 -3.25
CA ASN A 6 -0.77 15.64 -3.65
C ASN A 6 0.43 14.96 -2.95
N GLY A 7 0.20 14.43 -1.75
CA GLY A 7 1.22 13.88 -0.85
C GLY A 7 1.55 12.42 -1.16
N ASN A 8 1.98 12.14 -2.38
CA ASN A 8 2.46 10.80 -2.72
C ASN A 8 3.76 10.50 -1.95
N VAL A 9 3.78 9.41 -1.20
CA VAL A 9 4.95 8.94 -0.46
C VAL A 9 5.46 7.65 -1.11
N ILE A 10 6.74 7.63 -1.49
CA ILE A 10 7.39 6.44 -2.02
C ILE A 10 8.13 5.74 -0.89
N LEU A 11 7.89 4.43 -0.75
CA LEU A 11 8.60 3.59 0.21
C LEU A 11 9.42 2.54 -0.54
N VAL A 12 10.74 2.56 -0.35
CA VAL A 12 11.67 1.59 -0.95
C VAL A 12 12.24 0.71 0.15
N ALA A 13 11.95 -0.58 0.11
CA ALA A 13 12.36 -1.54 1.12
C ALA A 13 12.39 -2.98 0.58
N HIS A 14 12.40 -3.97 1.46
CA HIS A 14 12.45 -5.39 1.12
C HIS A 14 11.06 -6.05 1.11
N GLY A 15 10.93 -7.18 0.42
CA GLY A 15 9.64 -7.85 0.21
C GLY A 15 8.89 -8.22 1.50
N LEU A 16 9.59 -8.65 2.56
CA LEU A 16 8.94 -9.03 3.82
C LEU A 16 8.31 -7.83 4.53
N ILE A 17 9.06 -6.73 4.69
CA ILE A 17 8.57 -5.54 5.38
C ILE A 17 7.46 -4.83 4.59
N LEU A 18 7.55 -4.83 3.26
CA LEU A 18 6.49 -4.27 2.42
C LEU A 18 5.19 -5.08 2.51
N ARG A 19 5.26 -6.42 2.53
CA ARG A 19 4.07 -7.27 2.77
C ARG A 19 3.50 -7.08 4.18
N ALA A 20 4.34 -6.96 5.19
CA ALA A 20 3.89 -6.65 6.55
C ALA A 20 3.21 -5.28 6.62
N LEU A 21 3.75 -4.29 5.89
CA LEU A 21 3.17 -2.96 5.80
C LEU A 21 1.77 -2.99 5.16
N VAL A 22 1.57 -3.74 4.06
CA VAL A 22 0.24 -3.89 3.44
C VAL A 22 -0.79 -4.41 4.46
N LYS A 23 -0.44 -5.43 5.26
CA LYS A 23 -1.34 -5.93 6.31
C LYS A 23 -1.68 -4.83 7.34
N ARG A 24 -0.67 -4.13 7.85
CA ARG A 24 -0.86 -3.07 8.84
C ARG A 24 -1.62 -1.87 8.29
N TRP A 25 -1.36 -1.50 7.04
CA TRP A 25 -2.08 -0.45 6.33
C TRP A 25 -3.58 -0.76 6.30
N LEU A 26 -3.95 -1.99 5.97
CA LEU A 26 -5.33 -2.46 5.94
C LEU A 26 -5.93 -2.76 7.34
N GLY A 27 -5.21 -2.46 8.42
CA GLY A 27 -5.65 -2.76 9.78
C GLY A 27 -5.64 -4.24 10.15
N TYR A 28 -5.07 -5.11 9.32
CA TYR A 28 -4.97 -6.54 9.60
C TYR A 28 -3.84 -6.88 10.58
N PRO A 29 -4.01 -7.91 11.42
CA PRO A 29 -2.95 -8.39 12.27
C PRO A 29 -1.87 -9.09 11.41
N LEU A 30 -0.62 -9.07 11.88
CA LEU A 30 0.51 -9.58 11.08
C LEU A 30 0.47 -11.10 10.86
N ASP A 31 -0.12 -11.82 11.81
CA ASP A 31 -0.32 -13.27 11.79
C ASP A 31 -1.50 -13.71 10.92
N LEU A 32 -2.29 -12.76 10.36
CA LEU A 32 -3.29 -13.07 9.34
C LEU A 32 -2.63 -13.82 8.19
N LYS A 33 -3.14 -15.01 7.85
CA LYS A 33 -2.69 -15.80 6.70
C LYS A 33 -3.24 -15.22 5.40
N LEU A 34 -2.65 -14.11 4.98
CA LEU A 34 -2.88 -13.47 3.68
C LEU A 34 -1.66 -13.70 2.79
N GLU A 35 -1.82 -14.55 1.79
CA GLU A 35 -0.78 -14.86 0.80
C GLU A 35 -0.61 -13.67 -0.15
N MET A 36 0.61 -13.13 -0.21
CA MET A 36 0.94 -11.99 -1.08
C MET A 36 2.24 -12.28 -1.80
N MET A 37 2.25 -12.05 -3.11
CA MET A 37 3.46 -12.09 -3.93
C MET A 37 3.90 -10.67 -4.26
N LEU A 38 5.20 -10.43 -4.16
CA LEU A 38 5.82 -9.18 -4.59
C LEU A 38 7.18 -9.53 -5.22
N SER A 39 7.26 -9.38 -6.53
CA SER A 39 8.50 -9.61 -7.28
C SER A 39 9.54 -8.53 -6.95
N PRO A 40 10.85 -8.82 -7.07
CA PRO A 40 11.88 -7.79 -7.02
C PRO A 40 11.59 -6.68 -8.04
N GLY A 41 11.71 -5.42 -7.64
CA GLY A 41 11.35 -4.26 -8.47
C GLY A 41 9.84 -4.06 -8.69
N GLY A 42 8.99 -4.93 -8.14
CA GLY A 42 7.54 -4.79 -8.18
C GLY A 42 7.07 -3.58 -7.38
N ILE A 43 6.03 -2.91 -7.88
CA ILE A 43 5.44 -1.72 -7.27
C ILE A 43 4.05 -2.08 -6.75
N GLY A 44 3.79 -1.77 -5.48
CA GLY A 44 2.46 -1.81 -4.87
C GLY A 44 2.01 -0.39 -4.52
N VAL A 45 0.70 -0.13 -4.62
CA VAL A 45 0.13 1.17 -4.27
C VAL A 45 -0.86 1.02 -3.13
N LEU A 46 -0.60 1.76 -2.06
CA LEU A 46 -1.48 1.90 -0.90
C LEU A 46 -2.12 3.29 -0.97
N SER A 47 -3.43 3.35 -0.71
CA SER A 47 -4.20 4.58 -0.80
C SER A 47 -5.36 4.53 0.20
N TYR A 48 -6.32 5.41 0.01
CA TYR A 48 -7.50 5.58 0.83
C TYR A 48 -8.74 5.56 -0.05
N LYS A 49 -9.80 4.90 0.41
CA LYS A 49 -11.10 4.92 -0.26
C LYS A 49 -11.80 6.25 0.05
N ASN A 50 -12.70 6.69 -0.83
CA ASN A 50 -13.59 7.84 -0.60
C ASN A 50 -12.87 9.17 -0.24
N HIS A 51 -11.57 9.28 -0.52
CA HIS A 51 -10.70 10.38 -0.05
C HIS A 51 -10.68 10.53 1.48
N ASP A 52 -10.84 9.42 2.21
CA ASP A 52 -10.89 9.39 3.66
C ASP A 52 -9.72 8.60 4.25
N ILE A 53 -8.89 9.27 5.06
CA ILE A 53 -7.69 8.67 5.67
C ILE A 53 -8.02 7.52 6.63
N ASP A 54 -9.25 7.50 7.17
CA ASP A 54 -9.72 6.44 8.07
C ASP A 54 -10.18 5.19 7.30
N GLU A 55 -10.21 5.25 5.96
CA GLU A 55 -10.54 4.13 5.08
C GLU A 55 -9.33 3.67 4.23
N PRO A 56 -8.27 3.08 4.83
CA PRO A 56 -7.10 2.63 4.09
C PRO A 56 -7.44 1.47 3.15
N ALA A 57 -6.86 1.51 1.94
CA ALA A 57 -7.10 0.55 0.88
C ALA A 57 -5.81 0.15 0.16
N LEU A 58 -5.77 -1.10 -0.29
CA LEU A 58 -4.78 -1.59 -1.24
C LEU A 58 -5.34 -1.36 -2.64
N PHE A 59 -4.60 -0.63 -3.47
CA PHE A 59 -5.00 -0.38 -4.85
C PHE A 59 -4.64 -1.58 -5.73
N ILE A 60 -5.65 -2.26 -6.28
CA ILE A 60 -5.49 -3.42 -7.16
C ILE A 60 -5.68 -2.97 -8.61
N GLY A 61 -4.68 -3.23 -9.47
CA GLY A 61 -4.74 -2.94 -10.90
C GLY A 61 -3.92 -1.74 -11.33
N LEU A 62 -2.60 -1.76 -11.09
CA LEU A 62 -1.70 -0.77 -11.66
C LEU A 62 -1.27 -1.22 -13.06
N SER A 63 -1.81 -0.60 -14.11
CA SER A 63 -1.15 -0.60 -15.41
C SER A 63 0.00 0.39 -15.33
N LEU A 64 1.25 -0.09 -15.28
CA LEU A 64 2.37 0.78 -15.59
C LEU A 64 2.20 1.22 -17.06
N PRO A 65 2.37 2.51 -17.41
CA PRO A 65 2.51 2.88 -18.81
C PRO A 65 3.70 2.11 -19.42
N PRO A 66 3.64 1.77 -20.72
CA PRO A 66 4.69 1.02 -21.41
C PRO A 66 6.07 1.70 -21.31
#